data_AF-A0A966KSI7-F1
#
_entry.id   AF-A0A966KSI7-F1
#
_cell.length_a   1.000
_cell.length_b   1.000
_cell.length_c   1.000
_cell.angle_alpha   90.00
_cell.angle_beta   90.00
_cell.angle_gamma   90.00
#
_symmetry.space_group_name_H-M   'P 1'
#
loop_
_entity.id
_entity.type
_entity.pdbx_description
1 polymer ?
#
loop_
_entity_poly.entity_id
_entity_poly.type
_entity_poly.pdbx_seq_one_letter_code
_entity_poly.pdbx_strand_id
1 'polypeptide(L)'
;GRMLVWVMLALVSVVLIINIVLHRPVVESVLFALALAVGITPQLLPAIVAVSLATGARRMAAERVLVKRLDALEDFGSMSVLACDKTGTLTQGTVSLDAAYDLHGRISPEVAHLGVLNAALQRGFPNPLDDALRSSAPVPQERALAEVPYDFQRKRLSVLIEDERGAMMITKGAFDQVLQVCSRAGLGPDEVPLSQVRAMAEQQFADLVGRGFRVLAVATRFLPQASTITANDEDEMVLVGLLAFHDPVKQTAASAIADLRGLGIRVVVITGDHRLAARATAQRVGLDSDLVLTGPEIASQTDEQLLAVLDSCEVYAQIEPLQKERLIRLMRAQGAGVGLLGDGINDAAALQAADVGISVDRAVDVARQ
;
A
#
# COMPACT_ATOMS: atom_id res chain seq x y z
N GLY A 1 31.91 3.35 -13.95
CA GLY A 1 33.17 2.70 -13.55
C GLY A 1 33.86 1.94 -14.68
N ARG A 2 33.28 0.80 -15.13
CA ARG A 2 33.90 -0.10 -16.13
C ARG A 2 34.32 0.58 -17.44
N MET A 3 33.51 1.49 -17.99
CA MET A 3 33.84 2.20 -19.24
C MET A 3 35.12 3.03 -19.14
N LEU A 4 35.34 3.73 -18.02
CA LEU A 4 36.53 4.56 -17.82
C LEU A 4 37.80 3.72 -17.75
N VAL A 5 37.73 2.54 -17.10
CA VAL A 5 38.83 1.59 -17.03
C VAL A 5 39.16 1.03 -18.42
N TRP A 6 38.15 0.69 -19.22
CA TRP A 6 38.35 0.23 -20.60
C TRP A 6 38.96 1.31 -21.50
N VAL A 7 38.50 2.55 -21.39
CA VAL A 7 39.07 3.68 -22.14
C VAL A 7 40.52 3.93 -21.73
N MET A 8 40.83 3.89 -20.43
CA MET A 8 42.21 4.03 -19.94
C MET A 8 43.11 2.90 -20.44
N LEU A 9 42.66 1.64 -20.34
CA LEU A 9 43.42 0.49 -20.83
C LEU A 9 43.67 0.59 -22.34
N ALA A 10 42.64 0.92 -23.12
CA ALA A 10 42.77 1.09 -24.57
C ALA A 10 43.78 2.20 -24.91
N LEU A 11 43.69 3.36 -24.26
CA LEU A 11 44.60 4.47 -24.49
C LEU A 11 46.05 4.12 -24.11
N VAL A 12 46.25 3.50 -22.94
CA VAL A 12 47.57 3.04 -22.48
C VAL A 12 48.16 2.02 -23.43
N SER A 13 47.37 1.04 -23.89
CA SER A 13 47.81 0.04 -24.87
C SER A 13 48.18 0.68 -26.21
N VAL A 14 47.37 1.62 -26.72
CA VAL A 14 47.65 2.34 -27.97
C VAL A 14 48.95 3.14 -27.87
N VAL A 15 49.14 3.89 -26.79
CA VAL A 15 50.35 4.69 -26.58
C VAL A 15 51.59 3.81 -26.45
N LEU A 16 51.47 2.67 -25.77
CA LEU A 16 52.57 1.71 -25.64
C LEU A 16 52.95 1.09 -26.99
N ILE A 17 51.95 0.67 -27.78
CA ILE A 17 52.16 0.11 -29.13
C ILE A 17 52.84 1.14 -30.03
N ILE A 18 52.34 2.38 -30.06
CA ILE A 18 52.91 3.46 -30.87
C ILE A 18 54.38 3.72 -30.49
N ASN A 19 54.69 3.79 -29.20
CA ASN A 19 56.06 4.03 -28.74
C ASN A 19 57.01 2.87 -29.10
N ILE A 20 56.55 1.61 -29.00
CA ILE A 20 57.32 0.44 -29.43
C ILE A 20 57.57 0.49 -30.95
N VAL A 21 56.54 0.79 -31.74
CA VAL A 21 56.65 0.92 -33.21
C VAL A 21 57.63 2.04 -33.58
N LEU A 22 57.64 3.15 -32.84
CA LEU A 22 58.58 4.26 -33.00
C LEU A 22 59.99 4.00 -32.43
N HIS A 23 60.29 2.76 -32.02
CA HIS A 23 61.60 2.32 -31.52
C HIS A 23 62.08 3.09 -30.27
N ARG A 24 61.15 3.59 -29.44
CA ARG A 24 61.48 4.18 -28.14
C ARG A 24 61.93 3.09 -27.15
N PRO A 25 62.79 3.42 -26.16
CA PRO A 25 63.15 2.47 -25.10
C PRO A 25 61.91 1.94 -24.38
N VAL A 26 61.84 0.62 -24.19
CA VAL A 26 60.66 -0.05 -23.60
C VAL A 26 60.35 0.48 -22.20
N VAL A 27 61.39 0.69 -21.38
CA VAL A 27 61.24 1.21 -20.01
C VAL A 27 60.64 2.62 -20.01
N GLU A 28 61.14 3.51 -20.87
CA GLU A 28 60.60 4.88 -21.01
C GLU A 28 59.15 4.86 -21.50
N SER A 29 58.83 3.97 -22.42
CA SER A 29 57.49 3.82 -23.00
C SER A 29 56.47 3.36 -21.94
N VAL A 30 56.86 2.42 -21.07
CA VAL A 30 56.03 1.95 -19.96
C VAL A 30 55.86 3.04 -18.91
N LEU A 31 56.92 3.74 -18.53
CA LEU A 31 56.85 4.85 -17.57
C LEU A 31 55.96 5.99 -18.07
N PHE A 32 56.06 6.32 -19.37
CA PHE A 32 55.22 7.33 -20.00
C PHE A 32 53.73 6.92 -20.00
N ALA A 33 53.44 5.68 -20.36
CA ALA A 33 52.07 5.17 -20.36
C ALA A 33 51.47 5.11 -18.94
N LEU A 34 52.27 4.76 -17.93
CA LEU A 34 51.86 4.80 -16.52
C LEU A 34 51.57 6.23 -16.06
N ALA A 35 52.45 7.19 -16.39
CA ALA A 35 52.24 8.60 -16.07
C ALA A 35 50.96 9.15 -16.71
N LEU A 36 50.68 8.77 -17.96
CA LEU A 36 49.45 9.13 -18.66
C LEU A 36 48.21 8.53 -17.98
N ALA A 37 48.26 7.25 -17.60
CA ALA A 37 47.17 6.57 -16.90
C ALA A 37 46.84 7.27 -15.56
N VAL A 38 47.86 7.61 -14.78
CA VAL A 38 47.70 8.36 -13.52
C VAL A 38 47.16 9.76 -13.78
N GLY A 39 47.66 10.46 -14.81
CA GLY A 39 47.23 11.82 -15.13
C GLY A 39 45.78 11.95 -15.62
N ILE A 40 45.24 10.91 -16.26
CA ILE A 40 43.86 10.90 -16.79
C ILE A 40 42.85 10.39 -15.76
N THR A 41 43.29 9.64 -14.75
CA THR A 41 42.40 9.12 -13.70
C THR A 41 41.82 10.30 -12.92
N PRO A 42 40.49 10.48 -12.87
CA PRO A 42 39.89 11.62 -12.18
C PRO A 42 39.83 11.34 -10.66
N GLN A 43 40.97 11.45 -9.97
CA GLN A 43 41.08 11.08 -8.55
C GLN A 43 40.14 11.89 -7.63
N LEU A 44 39.82 13.12 -8.02
CA LEU A 44 38.96 14.01 -7.25
C LEU A 44 37.47 13.82 -7.52
N LEU A 45 37.07 13.08 -8.56
CA LEU A 45 35.67 12.92 -8.94
C LEU A 45 34.82 12.28 -7.82
N PRO A 46 35.26 11.19 -7.15
CA PRO A 46 34.50 10.62 -6.03
C PRO A 46 34.29 11.62 -4.89
N ALA A 47 35.29 12.47 -4.59
CA ALA A 47 35.19 13.48 -3.55
C ALA A 47 34.20 14.60 -3.96
N ILE A 48 34.24 15.07 -5.21
CA ILE A 48 33.31 16.08 -5.74
C ILE A 48 31.87 15.57 -5.69
N VAL A 49 31.65 14.32 -6.11
CA VAL A 49 30.32 13.69 -6.08
C VAL A 49 29.83 13.57 -4.64
N ALA A 50 30.65 13.05 -3.72
CA ALA A 50 30.29 12.92 -2.31
C ALA A 50 29.93 14.27 -1.66
N VAL A 51 30.70 15.32 -1.91
CA VAL A 51 30.42 16.67 -1.39
C VAL A 51 29.14 17.26 -1.99
N SER A 52 28.91 17.03 -3.28
CA SER A 52 27.70 17.50 -3.97
C SER A 52 26.45 16.83 -3.41
N LEU A 53 26.46 15.50 -3.28
CA LEU A 53 25.36 14.72 -2.69
C LEU A 53 25.13 15.10 -1.23
N ALA A 54 26.19 15.24 -0.43
CA ALA A 54 26.07 15.67 0.97
C ALA A 54 25.46 17.08 1.09
N THR A 55 25.78 17.99 0.17
CA THR A 55 25.18 19.32 0.11
C THR A 55 23.70 19.25 -0.26
N GLY A 56 23.32 18.39 -1.20
CA GLY A 56 21.93 18.11 -1.55
C GLY A 56 21.13 17.55 -0.37
N ALA A 57 21.67 16.54 0.32
CA ALA A 57 21.06 15.97 1.52
C ALA A 57 20.84 17.01 2.63
N ARG A 58 21.80 17.94 2.84
CA ARG A 58 21.65 19.03 3.80
C ARG A 58 20.53 20.01 3.42
N ARG A 59 20.34 20.30 2.13
CA ARG A 59 19.23 21.16 1.66
C ARG A 59 17.88 20.47 1.87
N MET A 60 17.76 19.18 1.56
CA MET A 60 16.55 18.41 1.81
C MET A 60 16.21 18.34 3.30
N ALA A 61 17.21 18.17 4.17
CA ALA A 61 17.01 18.15 5.61
C ALA A 61 16.50 19.49 6.16
N ALA A 62 16.89 20.62 5.57
CA ALA A 62 16.34 21.93 5.92
C ALA A 62 14.84 22.04 5.61
N GLU A 63 14.38 21.34 4.56
CA GLU A 63 12.97 21.17 4.19
C GLU A 63 12.29 19.97 4.89
N ARG A 64 12.90 19.46 5.98
CA ARG A 64 12.41 18.33 6.79
C ARG A 64 12.34 16.99 6.05
N VAL A 65 13.15 16.79 5.01
CA VAL A 65 13.32 15.50 4.33
C VAL A 65 14.69 14.90 4.65
N LEU A 66 14.71 13.76 5.35
CA LEU A 66 15.93 13.10 5.77
C LEU A 66 16.42 12.08 4.74
N VAL A 67 17.64 12.26 4.25
CA VAL A 67 18.31 11.33 3.32
C VAL A 67 19.20 10.38 4.12
N LYS A 68 18.91 9.07 4.07
CA LYS A 68 19.68 8.05 4.80
C LYS A 68 20.89 7.54 4.03
N ARG A 69 20.76 7.42 2.71
CA ARG A 69 21.84 7.01 1.81
C ARG A 69 22.00 8.07 0.72
N LEU A 70 23.22 8.53 0.51
CA LEU A 70 23.50 9.65 -0.41
C LEU A 70 23.34 9.26 -1.87
N ASP A 71 23.56 7.99 -2.21
CA ASP A 71 23.33 7.42 -3.54
C ASP A 71 21.85 7.48 -3.95
N ALA A 72 20.92 7.34 -3.00
CA ALA A 72 19.49 7.45 -3.25
C ALA A 72 19.04 8.83 -3.76
N LEU A 73 19.85 9.89 -3.63
CA LEU A 73 19.56 11.20 -4.23
C LEU A 73 19.62 11.17 -5.75
N GLU A 74 20.53 10.38 -6.32
CA GLU A 74 20.67 10.22 -7.77
C GLU A 74 19.48 9.44 -8.33
N ASP A 75 19.12 8.34 -7.66
CA ASP A 75 17.93 7.55 -7.99
C ASP A 75 16.65 8.39 -7.84
N PHE A 76 16.57 9.25 -6.82
CA PHE A 76 15.42 10.14 -6.61
C PHE A 76 15.32 11.20 -7.71
N GLY A 77 16.46 11.75 -8.15
CA GLY A 77 16.51 12.72 -9.24
C GLY A 77 16.25 12.14 -10.63
N SER A 78 16.43 10.82 -10.82
CA SER A 78 16.17 10.11 -12.07
C SER A 78 14.85 9.35 -12.09
N MET A 79 14.07 9.43 -11.00
CA MET A 79 12.77 8.79 -10.87
C MET A 79 11.79 9.27 -11.95
N SER A 80 11.16 8.32 -12.64
CA SER A 80 10.12 8.56 -13.65
C SER A 80 8.76 8.03 -13.24
N VAL A 81 8.70 7.12 -12.27
CA VAL A 81 7.46 6.58 -11.70
C VAL A 81 7.50 6.68 -10.18
N LEU A 82 6.47 7.27 -9.58
CA LEU A 82 6.24 7.26 -8.14
C LEU A 82 5.03 6.38 -7.83
N ALA A 83 5.27 5.25 -7.20
CA ALA A 83 4.23 4.42 -6.60
C ALA A 83 3.90 4.94 -5.19
N CYS A 84 2.61 5.12 -4.89
CA CYS A 84 2.13 5.60 -3.61
C CYS A 84 1.21 4.57 -2.97
N ASP A 85 1.37 4.32 -1.67
CA ASP A 85 0.25 3.77 -0.89
C ASP A 85 -0.86 4.82 -0.80
N LYS A 86 -2.09 4.38 -0.57
CA LYS A 86 -3.24 5.23 -0.33
C LYS A 86 -3.34 5.63 1.14
N THR A 87 -3.37 4.65 2.06
CA THR A 87 -3.67 4.90 3.47
C THR A 87 -2.49 5.57 4.16
N GLY A 88 -2.70 6.70 4.85
CA GLY A 88 -1.63 7.45 5.54
C GLY A 88 -0.69 8.24 4.62
N THR A 89 -0.56 7.83 3.36
CA THR A 89 0.22 8.51 2.32
C THR A 89 -0.62 9.56 1.59
N LEU A 90 -1.68 9.15 0.89
CA LEU A 90 -2.62 10.07 0.23
C LEU A 90 -3.72 10.54 1.18
N THR A 91 -4.08 9.72 2.16
CA THR A 91 -5.07 10.07 3.18
C THR A 91 -4.42 10.55 4.47
N GLN A 92 -5.19 11.24 5.32
CA GLN A 92 -4.69 11.75 6.61
C GLN A 92 -4.33 10.64 7.61
N GLY A 93 -4.81 9.41 7.38
CA GLY A 93 -4.61 8.28 8.27
C GLY A 93 -5.40 8.40 9.59
N THR A 94 -6.30 9.37 9.69
CA THR A 94 -7.21 9.57 10.82
C THR A 94 -8.59 9.10 10.40
N VAL A 95 -8.94 7.89 10.80
CA VAL A 95 -10.24 7.27 10.50
C VAL A 95 -11.25 7.67 11.58
N SER A 96 -12.46 8.06 11.18
CA SER A 96 -13.60 8.20 12.09
C SER A 96 -14.81 7.43 11.55
N LEU A 97 -15.64 6.88 12.44
CA LEU A 97 -16.94 6.33 12.05
C LEU A 97 -17.86 7.49 11.64
N ASP A 98 -18.41 7.43 10.43
CA ASP A 98 -19.43 8.38 9.96
C ASP A 98 -20.81 7.95 10.45
N ALA A 99 -21.22 6.73 10.06
CA ALA A 99 -22.48 6.14 10.45
C ALA A 99 -22.45 4.61 10.24
N ALA A 100 -23.38 3.94 10.92
CA ALA A 100 -23.73 2.55 10.65
C ALA A 100 -25.10 2.49 10.00
N TYR A 101 -25.25 1.66 8.98
CA TYR A 101 -26.46 1.57 8.18
C TYR A 101 -27.03 0.15 8.20
N ASP A 102 -28.36 0.05 8.30
CA ASP A 102 -29.08 -1.19 7.97
C ASP A 102 -29.01 -1.47 6.46
N LEU A 103 -29.56 -2.60 6.03
CA LEU A 103 -29.59 -2.99 4.61
C LEU A 103 -30.51 -2.14 3.73
N HIS A 104 -31.31 -1.25 4.33
CA HIS A 104 -32.17 -0.31 3.62
C HIS A 104 -31.53 1.09 3.53
N GLY A 105 -30.27 1.23 3.92
CA GLY A 105 -29.56 2.52 3.91
C GLY A 105 -29.98 3.48 5.02
N ARG A 106 -30.71 3.02 6.05
CA ARG A 106 -31.10 3.85 7.19
C ARG A 106 -30.06 3.70 8.30
N ILE A 107 -29.82 4.79 9.04
CA ILE A 107 -28.90 4.76 10.17
C ILE A 107 -29.41 3.76 11.22
N SER A 108 -28.57 2.82 11.62
CA SER A 108 -28.92 1.75 12.56
C SER A 108 -27.99 1.77 13.78
N PRO A 109 -28.51 2.16 14.96
CA PRO A 109 -27.77 2.06 16.22
C PRO A 109 -27.36 0.63 16.56
N GLU A 110 -28.16 -0.36 16.13
CA GLU A 110 -27.88 -1.78 16.39
C GLU A 110 -26.65 -2.25 15.61
N VAL A 111 -26.54 -1.90 14.32
CA VAL A 111 -25.35 -2.19 13.52
C VAL A 111 -24.11 -1.50 14.12
N ALA A 112 -24.24 -0.25 14.56
CA ALA A 112 -23.16 0.48 15.23
C ALA A 112 -22.72 -0.26 16.51
N HIS A 113 -23.68 -0.66 17.35
CA HIS A 113 -23.42 -1.35 18.60
C HIS A 113 -22.71 -2.70 18.38
N LEU A 114 -23.15 -3.50 17.40
CA LEU A 114 -22.47 -4.75 17.03
C LEU A 114 -21.02 -4.49 16.56
N GLY A 115 -20.80 -3.45 15.76
CA GLY A 115 -19.47 -3.01 15.36
C GLY A 115 -18.58 -2.66 16.55
N VAL A 116 -19.12 -1.88 17.51
CA VAL A 116 -18.43 -1.48 18.75
C VAL A 116 -18.12 -2.70 19.62
N LEU A 117 -19.08 -3.61 19.83
CA LEU A 117 -18.86 -4.85 20.59
C LEU A 117 -17.72 -5.66 20.00
N ASN A 118 -17.74 -5.87 18.68
CA ASN A 118 -16.66 -6.59 17.99
C ASN A 118 -15.31 -5.86 18.12
N ALA A 119 -15.25 -4.55 17.95
CA ALA A 119 -14.01 -3.79 18.10
C ALA A 119 -13.48 -3.71 19.53
N ALA A 120 -14.35 -3.59 20.54
CA ALA A 120 -13.96 -3.42 21.92
C ALA A 120 -13.53 -4.74 22.58
N LEU A 121 -14.10 -5.86 22.15
CA LEU A 121 -13.88 -7.17 22.79
C LEU A 121 -12.84 -8.04 22.08
N GLN A 122 -12.38 -7.65 20.90
CA GLN A 122 -11.29 -8.35 20.21
C GLN A 122 -9.94 -8.10 20.89
N ARG A 123 -9.09 -9.13 20.95
CA ARG A 123 -7.75 -9.09 21.57
C ARG A 123 -6.62 -9.06 20.53
N GLY A 124 -6.97 -8.81 19.27
CA GLY A 124 -6.04 -8.71 18.15
C GLY A 124 -5.22 -7.42 18.17
N PHE A 125 -4.58 -7.13 17.03
CA PHE A 125 -3.68 -5.99 16.90
C PHE A 125 -4.44 -4.64 16.80
N PRO A 126 -3.82 -3.53 17.20
CA PRO A 126 -4.41 -2.20 17.06
C PRO A 126 -4.69 -1.86 15.59
N ASN A 127 -5.88 -1.33 15.31
CA ASN A 127 -6.32 -0.98 13.96
C ASN A 127 -7.10 0.35 14.01
N PRO A 128 -6.78 1.35 13.17
CA PRO A 128 -7.49 2.63 13.13
C PRO A 128 -9.01 2.53 12.96
N LEU A 129 -9.52 1.52 12.23
CA LEU A 129 -10.98 1.31 12.10
C LEU A 129 -11.62 0.93 13.43
N ASP A 130 -10.92 0.12 14.22
CA ASP A 130 -11.39 -0.35 15.51
C ASP A 130 -11.26 0.73 16.58
N ASP A 131 -10.20 1.55 16.50
CA ASP A 131 -10.08 2.75 17.32
C ASP A 131 -11.22 3.74 17.04
N ALA A 132 -11.60 3.91 15.76
CA ALA A 132 -12.74 4.73 15.37
C ALA A 132 -14.07 4.20 15.93
N LEU A 133 -14.27 2.88 15.94
CA LEU A 133 -15.44 2.25 16.56
C LEU A 133 -15.43 2.43 18.09
N ARG A 134 -14.31 2.12 18.76
CA ARG A 134 -14.18 2.28 20.22
C ARG A 134 -14.37 3.71 20.69
N SER A 135 -14.00 4.69 19.86
CA SER A 135 -14.18 6.11 20.18
C SER A 135 -15.61 6.61 19.94
N SER A 136 -16.45 5.84 19.23
CA SER A 136 -17.80 6.25 18.84
C SER A 136 -18.86 5.99 19.91
N ALA A 137 -18.60 5.10 20.86
CA ALA A 137 -19.55 4.72 21.91
C ALA A 137 -18.82 4.26 23.20
N PRO A 138 -19.51 4.24 24.35
CA PRO A 138 -18.95 3.75 25.60
C PRO A 138 -18.46 2.29 25.50
N VAL A 139 -17.53 1.93 26.38
CA VAL A 139 -17.01 0.55 26.47
C VAL A 139 -18.15 -0.40 26.86
N PRO A 140 -18.39 -1.47 26.09
CA PRO A 140 -19.41 -2.46 26.41
C PRO A 140 -19.12 -3.18 27.74
N GLN A 141 -20.19 -3.62 28.43
CA GLN A 141 -20.07 -4.39 29.68
C GLN A 141 -20.00 -5.90 29.43
N GLU A 142 -20.40 -6.31 28.23
CA GLU A 142 -20.39 -7.68 27.74
C GLU A 142 -18.97 -8.24 27.71
N ARG A 143 -18.86 -9.56 27.85
CA ARG A 143 -17.58 -10.26 27.82
C ARG A 143 -17.48 -11.12 26.57
N ALA A 144 -16.33 -11.07 25.90
CA ALA A 144 -16.01 -12.06 24.88
C ALA A 144 -15.68 -13.41 25.52
N LEU A 145 -16.37 -14.46 25.04
CA LEU A 145 -16.10 -15.85 25.38
C LEU A 145 -14.92 -16.40 24.56
N ALA A 146 -14.89 -16.07 23.26
CA ALA A 146 -13.87 -16.51 22.32
C ALA A 146 -13.76 -15.53 21.14
N GLU A 147 -12.72 -15.68 20.32
CA GLU A 147 -12.54 -14.92 19.10
C GLU A 147 -11.92 -15.78 18.01
N VAL A 148 -12.21 -15.42 16.76
CA VAL A 148 -11.40 -15.80 15.60
C VAL A 148 -10.67 -14.53 15.17
N PRO A 149 -9.35 -14.41 15.42
CA PRO A 149 -8.59 -13.21 15.11
C PRO A 149 -8.66 -12.84 13.63
N TYR A 150 -8.31 -11.59 13.32
CA TYR A 150 -8.22 -11.15 11.93
C TYR A 150 -7.20 -11.98 11.16
N ASP A 151 -7.61 -12.42 9.98
CA ASP A 151 -6.81 -13.21 9.05
C ASP A 151 -6.74 -12.49 7.70
N PHE A 152 -5.54 -12.37 7.13
CA PHE A 152 -5.32 -11.62 5.89
C PHE A 152 -5.92 -12.30 4.64
N GLN A 153 -6.14 -13.61 4.66
CA GLN A 153 -6.82 -14.35 3.60
C GLN A 153 -8.34 -14.20 3.74
N ARG A 154 -8.88 -14.39 4.94
CA ARG A 154 -10.32 -14.28 5.20
C ARG A 154 -10.82 -12.83 5.20
N LYS A 155 -9.98 -11.87 5.59
CA LYS A 155 -10.30 -10.45 5.76
C LYS A 155 -11.51 -10.20 6.67
N ARG A 156 -11.64 -11.03 7.72
CA ARG A 156 -12.71 -11.01 8.73
C ARG A 156 -12.14 -11.19 10.12
N LEU A 157 -12.83 -10.63 11.11
CA LEU A 157 -12.60 -10.85 12.53
C LEU A 157 -13.94 -11.15 13.21
N SER A 158 -13.97 -12.18 14.04
CA SER A 158 -15.18 -12.64 14.73
C SER A 158 -14.96 -12.70 16.23
N VAL A 159 -15.94 -12.23 17.00
CA VAL A 159 -15.98 -12.38 18.46
C VAL A 159 -17.23 -13.15 18.85
N LEU A 160 -17.12 -14.05 19.82
CA LEU A 160 -18.25 -14.70 20.47
C LEU A 160 -18.54 -13.95 21.77
N ILE A 161 -19.76 -13.45 21.92
CA ILE A 161 -20.24 -12.82 23.15
C ILE A 161 -21.37 -13.64 23.76
N GLU A 162 -21.61 -13.46 25.05
CA GLU A 162 -22.78 -14.00 25.75
C GLU A 162 -23.74 -12.85 26.04
N ASP A 163 -24.99 -12.96 25.59
CA ASP A 163 -26.10 -12.07 25.94
C ASP A 163 -27.19 -12.84 26.72
N GLU A 164 -28.26 -12.15 27.14
CA GLU A 164 -29.37 -12.77 27.87
C GLU A 164 -30.10 -13.89 27.09
N ARG A 165 -29.95 -13.93 25.77
CA ARG A 165 -30.57 -14.92 24.88
C ARG A 165 -29.65 -16.12 24.65
N GLY A 166 -28.34 -15.95 24.79
CA GLY A 166 -27.32 -17.00 24.68
C GLY A 166 -26.04 -16.48 24.02
N ALA A 167 -25.20 -17.37 23.50
CA ALA A 167 -24.00 -16.92 22.81
C ALA A 167 -24.30 -16.44 21.37
N MET A 168 -23.71 -15.33 20.97
CA MET A 168 -23.82 -14.74 19.63
C MET A 168 -22.43 -14.45 19.08
N MET A 169 -22.17 -14.93 17.87
CA MET A 169 -21.01 -14.56 17.10
C MET A 169 -21.28 -13.26 16.35
N ILE A 170 -20.39 -12.29 16.47
CA ILE A 170 -20.39 -11.05 15.70
C ILE A 170 -19.14 -11.04 14.83
N THR A 171 -19.33 -10.95 13.51
CA THR A 171 -18.26 -10.89 12.52
C THR A 171 -18.27 -9.55 11.82
N LYS A 172 -17.09 -8.92 11.69
CA LYS A 172 -16.90 -7.76 10.83
C LYS A 172 -15.76 -8.01 9.85
N GLY A 173 -15.82 -7.39 8.69
CA GLY A 173 -14.75 -7.54 7.69
C GLY A 173 -15.01 -6.83 6.38
N ALA A 174 -14.18 -7.17 5.39
CA ALA A 174 -14.37 -6.73 4.01
C ALA A 174 -15.73 -7.22 3.49
N PHE A 175 -16.43 -6.34 2.74
CA PHE A 175 -17.81 -6.57 2.30
C PHE A 175 -17.98 -7.91 1.58
N ASP A 176 -17.21 -8.18 0.53
CA ASP A 176 -17.34 -9.42 -0.25
C ASP A 176 -17.09 -10.68 0.59
N GLN A 177 -16.11 -10.61 1.49
CA GLN A 177 -15.67 -11.74 2.32
C GLN A 177 -16.68 -12.06 3.42
N VAL A 178 -17.36 -11.05 3.96
CA VAL A 178 -18.49 -11.27 4.88
C VAL A 178 -19.69 -11.80 4.11
N LEU A 179 -19.98 -11.23 2.93
CA LEU A 179 -21.10 -11.65 2.10
C LEU A 179 -21.00 -13.13 1.69
N GLN A 180 -19.78 -13.63 1.43
CA GLN A 180 -19.50 -15.03 1.08
C GLN A 180 -19.89 -16.04 2.15
N VAL A 181 -19.90 -15.64 3.42
CA VAL A 181 -20.24 -16.51 4.56
C VAL A 181 -21.66 -16.27 5.08
N CYS A 182 -22.42 -15.39 4.42
CA CYS A 182 -23.80 -15.07 4.80
C CYS A 182 -24.80 -15.87 3.97
N SER A 183 -25.82 -16.45 4.60
CA SER A 183 -26.95 -17.10 3.94
C SER A 183 -28.25 -16.30 4.08
N ARG A 184 -28.33 -15.47 5.13
CA ARG A 184 -29.48 -14.63 5.47
C ARG A 184 -29.04 -13.19 5.69
N ALA A 185 -30.02 -12.30 5.83
CA ALA A 185 -29.78 -10.89 5.98
C ALA A 185 -30.96 -10.22 6.71
N GLY A 186 -30.68 -9.30 7.63
CA GLY A 186 -31.69 -8.62 8.44
C GLY A 186 -31.35 -8.62 9.93
N LEU A 187 -32.31 -8.16 10.74
CA LEU A 187 -32.20 -8.08 12.19
C LEU A 187 -33.43 -8.76 12.82
N GLY A 188 -33.18 -9.75 13.70
CA GLY A 188 -34.21 -10.42 14.47
C GLY A 188 -35.32 -11.07 13.60
N PRO A 189 -36.60 -10.72 13.80
CA PRO A 189 -37.71 -11.39 13.11
C PRO A 189 -37.79 -11.08 11.60
N ASP A 190 -37.12 -10.01 11.14
CA ASP A 190 -37.17 -9.54 9.75
C ASP A 190 -36.09 -10.17 8.86
N GLU A 191 -35.45 -11.24 9.32
CA GLU A 191 -34.44 -11.95 8.53
C GLU A 191 -35.04 -12.56 7.25
N VAL A 192 -34.44 -12.20 6.13
CA VAL A 192 -34.75 -12.76 4.80
C VAL A 192 -33.57 -13.53 4.25
N PRO A 193 -33.78 -14.47 3.31
CA PRO A 193 -32.68 -15.07 2.55
C PRO A 193 -31.82 -13.99 1.90
N LEU A 194 -30.49 -14.09 2.00
CA LEU A 194 -29.56 -13.09 1.45
C LEU A 194 -29.81 -12.86 -0.04
N SER A 195 -30.18 -13.90 -0.78
CA SER A 195 -30.49 -13.84 -2.21
C SER A 195 -31.56 -12.78 -2.58
N GLN A 196 -32.47 -12.43 -1.65
CA GLN A 196 -33.51 -11.43 -1.90
C GLN A 196 -33.00 -10.00 -1.78
N VAL A 197 -31.98 -9.76 -0.95
CA VAL A 197 -31.47 -8.42 -0.61
C VAL A 197 -30.02 -8.20 -1.03
N ARG A 198 -29.38 -9.20 -1.63
CA ARG A 198 -27.97 -9.16 -2.05
C ARG A 198 -27.68 -7.97 -2.96
N ALA A 199 -28.48 -7.78 -4.01
CA ALA A 199 -28.28 -6.68 -4.95
C ALA A 199 -28.43 -5.31 -4.28
N MET A 200 -29.37 -5.18 -3.33
CA MET A 200 -29.57 -3.96 -2.55
C MET A 200 -28.35 -3.67 -1.65
N ALA A 201 -27.83 -4.68 -0.96
CA ALA A 201 -26.64 -4.54 -0.12
C ALA A 201 -25.39 -4.18 -0.95
N GLU A 202 -25.21 -4.81 -2.12
CA GLU A 202 -24.12 -4.51 -3.06
C GLU A 202 -24.23 -3.07 -3.59
N GLN A 203 -25.43 -2.61 -3.92
CA GLN A 203 -25.68 -1.23 -4.35
C GLN A 203 -25.38 -0.23 -3.23
N GLN A 204 -25.86 -0.48 -2.01
CA GLN A 204 -25.60 0.40 -0.87
C GLN A 204 -24.10 0.49 -0.55
N PHE A 205 -23.38 -0.63 -0.60
CA PHE A 205 -21.93 -0.65 -0.47
C PHE A 205 -21.27 0.20 -1.55
N ALA A 206 -21.66 0.05 -2.81
CA ALA A 206 -21.12 0.82 -3.92
C ALA A 206 -21.38 2.33 -3.76
N ASP A 207 -22.56 2.72 -3.30
CA ASP A 207 -22.93 4.13 -3.07
C ASP A 207 -22.10 4.77 -1.95
N LEU A 208 -21.93 4.07 -0.82
CA LEU A 208 -21.08 4.54 0.29
C LEU A 208 -19.62 4.66 -0.16
N VAL A 209 -19.11 3.68 -0.89
CA VAL A 209 -17.74 3.74 -1.41
C VAL A 209 -17.59 4.85 -2.46
N GLY A 210 -18.60 5.08 -3.31
CA GLY A 210 -18.60 6.17 -4.30
C GLY A 210 -18.60 7.56 -3.65
N ARG A 211 -19.23 7.70 -2.47
CA ARG A 211 -19.11 8.88 -1.60
C ARG A 211 -17.73 8.98 -0.93
N GLY A 212 -16.90 7.95 -1.08
CA GLY A 212 -15.52 7.87 -0.60
C GLY A 212 -15.39 7.43 0.85
N PHE A 213 -16.39 6.71 1.36
CA PHE A 213 -16.27 6.03 2.64
C PHE A 213 -15.50 4.73 2.48
N ARG A 214 -14.71 4.40 3.50
CA ARG A 214 -14.24 3.02 3.69
C ARG A 214 -15.35 2.26 4.39
N VAL A 215 -15.73 1.10 3.89
CA VAL A 215 -16.91 0.37 4.37
C VAL A 215 -16.54 -1.03 4.86
N LEU A 216 -17.04 -1.40 6.04
CA LEU A 216 -17.00 -2.78 6.55
C LEU A 216 -18.42 -3.34 6.62
N ALA A 217 -18.57 -4.64 6.38
CA ALA A 217 -19.81 -5.35 6.64
C ALA A 217 -19.80 -5.93 8.06
N VAL A 218 -20.99 -6.02 8.66
CA VAL A 218 -21.24 -6.66 9.96
C VAL A 218 -22.26 -7.77 9.76
N ALA A 219 -21.96 -8.94 10.29
CA ALA A 219 -22.82 -10.11 10.29
C ALA A 219 -22.86 -10.77 11.67
N THR A 220 -23.94 -11.49 11.95
CA THR A 220 -24.13 -12.19 13.22
C THR A 220 -24.58 -13.62 13.01
N ARG A 221 -24.29 -14.50 13.98
CA ARG A 221 -24.85 -15.84 14.06
C ARG A 221 -25.13 -16.20 15.50
N PHE A 222 -26.34 -16.67 15.76
CA PHE A 222 -26.75 -17.10 17.09
C PHE A 222 -26.31 -18.54 17.34
N LEU A 223 -25.54 -18.76 18.41
CA LEU A 223 -24.90 -20.03 18.77
C LEU A 223 -25.12 -20.30 20.27
N PRO A 224 -26.35 -20.56 20.72
CA PRO A 224 -26.76 -20.44 22.13
C PRO A 224 -25.94 -21.28 23.13
N GLN A 225 -25.31 -22.37 22.67
CA GLN A 225 -24.53 -23.29 23.51
C GLN A 225 -23.02 -23.22 23.26
N ALA A 226 -22.55 -22.31 22.39
CA ALA A 226 -21.14 -22.19 22.09
C ALA A 226 -20.40 -21.43 23.20
N SER A 227 -19.23 -21.95 23.60
CA SER A 227 -18.28 -21.25 24.46
C SER A 227 -16.95 -20.96 23.74
N THR A 228 -16.73 -21.58 22.59
CA THR A 228 -15.59 -21.39 21.70
C THR A 228 -16.07 -21.27 20.25
N ILE A 229 -15.24 -20.65 19.40
CA ILE A 229 -15.49 -20.53 17.96
C ILE A 229 -14.19 -20.73 17.18
N THR A 230 -14.33 -21.18 15.94
CA THR A 230 -13.27 -21.37 14.96
C THR A 230 -13.65 -20.69 13.64
N ALA A 231 -12.69 -20.60 12.71
CA ALA A 231 -12.97 -20.02 11.40
C ALA A 231 -14.04 -20.79 10.59
N ASN A 232 -14.26 -22.08 10.89
CA ASN A 232 -15.29 -22.89 10.23
C ASN A 232 -16.71 -22.56 10.71
N ASP A 233 -16.84 -21.90 11.85
CA ASP A 233 -18.13 -21.49 12.40
C ASP A 233 -18.65 -20.20 11.73
N GLU A 234 -17.79 -19.52 10.95
CA GLU A 234 -18.14 -18.41 10.05
C GLU A 234 -18.84 -18.94 8.78
N ASP A 235 -20.01 -19.55 8.95
CA ASP A 235 -20.87 -20.04 7.89
C ASP A 235 -22.34 -19.75 8.24
N GLU A 236 -23.21 -19.71 7.23
CA GLU A 236 -24.65 -19.41 7.39
C GLU A 236 -24.94 -18.16 8.23
N MET A 237 -24.07 -17.16 8.12
CA MET A 237 -24.19 -15.91 8.88
C MET A 237 -25.38 -15.08 8.39
N VAL A 238 -25.84 -14.16 9.24
CA VAL A 238 -26.87 -13.17 8.91
C VAL A 238 -26.18 -11.84 8.67
N LEU A 239 -26.23 -11.29 7.46
CA LEU A 239 -25.73 -9.95 7.17
C LEU A 239 -26.65 -8.91 7.85
N VAL A 240 -26.10 -8.09 8.72
CA VAL A 240 -26.87 -7.14 9.54
C VAL A 240 -26.81 -5.72 8.98
N GLY A 241 -25.64 -5.29 8.49
CA GLY A 241 -25.50 -3.94 7.95
C GLY A 241 -24.06 -3.56 7.61
N LEU A 242 -23.87 -2.26 7.36
CA LEU A 242 -22.62 -1.68 6.90
C LEU A 242 -22.14 -0.57 7.85
N LEU A 243 -20.84 -0.54 8.12
CA LEU A 243 -20.16 0.52 8.86
C LEU A 243 -19.40 1.40 7.87
N ALA A 244 -19.72 2.69 7.81
CA ALA A 244 -19.06 3.65 6.94
C ALA A 244 -18.07 4.52 7.73
N PHE A 245 -16.84 4.59 7.25
CA PHE A 245 -15.74 5.31 7.86
C PHE A 245 -15.24 6.41 6.94
N HIS A 246 -14.99 7.58 7.51
CA HIS A 246 -14.38 8.70 6.80
C HIS A 246 -12.85 8.60 6.91
N ASP A 247 -12.16 8.54 5.77
CA ASP A 247 -10.69 8.60 5.66
C ASP A 247 -10.34 9.69 4.63
N PRO A 248 -10.24 10.97 5.06
CA PRO A 248 -10.12 12.09 4.14
C PRO A 248 -8.78 12.08 3.41
N VAL A 249 -8.82 12.39 2.12
CA VAL A 249 -7.63 12.66 1.30
C VAL A 249 -6.96 13.94 1.80
N LYS A 250 -5.62 13.99 1.80
CA LYS A 250 -4.85 15.20 2.12
C LYS A 250 -5.19 16.29 1.11
N GLN A 251 -5.44 17.51 1.59
CA GLN A 251 -5.78 18.65 0.72
C GLN A 251 -4.69 18.97 -0.31
N THR A 252 -3.43 18.67 0.02
CA THR A 252 -2.26 18.88 -0.84
C THR A 252 -2.00 17.72 -1.82
N ALA A 253 -2.71 16.60 -1.73
CA ALA A 253 -2.41 15.42 -2.54
C ALA A 253 -2.62 15.68 -4.03
N ALA A 254 -3.75 16.31 -4.40
CA ALA A 254 -4.06 16.61 -5.79
C ALA A 254 -3.06 17.58 -6.43
N SER A 255 -2.70 18.66 -5.71
CA SER A 255 -1.73 19.63 -6.22
C SER A 255 -0.33 19.00 -6.35
N ALA A 256 0.10 18.21 -5.37
CA ALA A 256 1.39 17.52 -5.43
C ALA A 256 1.48 16.53 -6.60
N ILE A 257 0.40 15.79 -6.89
CA ILE A 257 0.32 14.88 -8.04
C ILE A 257 0.38 15.66 -9.35
N ALA A 258 -0.30 16.80 -9.43
CA ALA A 258 -0.23 17.68 -10.61
C ALA A 258 1.19 18.22 -10.83
N ASP A 259 1.88 18.66 -9.77
CA ASP A 259 3.26 19.14 -9.84
C ASP A 259 4.22 18.04 -10.31
N LEU A 260 4.10 16.82 -9.77
CA LEU A 260 4.89 15.66 -10.19
C LEU A 260 4.67 15.33 -11.68
N ARG A 261 3.42 15.33 -12.14
CA ARG A 261 3.11 15.14 -13.56
C ARG A 261 3.69 16.25 -14.44
N GLY A 262 3.70 17.49 -13.96
CA GLY A 262 4.35 18.63 -14.63
C GLY A 262 5.86 18.43 -14.80
N LEU A 263 6.49 17.65 -13.91
CA LEU A 263 7.89 17.24 -14.00
C LEU A 263 8.12 15.97 -14.85
N GLY A 264 7.06 15.41 -15.44
CA GLY A 264 7.13 14.17 -16.21
C GLY A 264 7.17 12.89 -15.36
N ILE A 265 6.88 12.99 -14.06
CA ILE A 265 6.82 11.84 -13.15
C ILE A 265 5.40 11.27 -13.19
N ARG A 266 5.30 10.01 -13.58
CA ARG A 266 4.05 9.25 -13.54
C ARG A 266 3.75 8.81 -12.12
N VAL A 267 2.55 9.09 -11.63
CA VAL A 267 2.13 8.69 -10.28
C VAL A 267 1.16 7.51 -10.39
N VAL A 268 1.39 6.46 -9.61
CA VAL A 268 0.52 5.29 -9.52
C VAL A 268 0.14 5.02 -8.06
N VAL A 269 -1.07 4.51 -7.83
CA VAL A 269 -1.57 4.15 -6.49
C VAL A 269 -1.64 2.64 -6.37
N ILE A 270 -1.00 2.09 -5.34
CA ILE A 270 -1.04 0.65 -5.03
C ILE A 270 -1.60 0.46 -3.64
N THR A 271 -2.82 -0.08 -3.52
CA THR A 271 -3.53 -0.18 -2.26
C THR A 271 -4.19 -1.54 -2.04
N GLY A 272 -4.33 -1.93 -0.77
CA GLY A 272 -5.11 -3.09 -0.35
C GLY A 272 -6.62 -2.85 -0.31
N ASP A 273 -7.08 -1.61 -0.52
CA ASP A 273 -8.49 -1.25 -0.49
C ASP A 273 -9.27 -1.79 -1.69
N HIS A 274 -10.60 -1.84 -1.55
CA HIS A 274 -11.50 -2.32 -2.60
C HIS A 274 -11.40 -1.48 -3.88
N ARG A 275 -11.61 -2.12 -5.06
CA ARG A 275 -11.55 -1.48 -6.39
C ARG A 275 -12.32 -0.15 -6.47
N LEU A 276 -13.55 -0.14 -5.97
CA LEU A 276 -14.39 1.06 -5.99
C LEU A 276 -13.81 2.20 -5.13
N ALA A 277 -13.20 1.89 -3.99
CA ALA A 277 -12.63 2.88 -3.09
C ALA A 277 -11.34 3.47 -3.67
N ALA A 278 -10.47 2.60 -4.20
CA ALA A 278 -9.27 3.01 -4.90
C ALA A 278 -9.58 3.94 -6.09
N ARG A 279 -10.60 3.59 -6.90
CA ARG A 279 -11.09 4.41 -8.00
C ARG A 279 -11.59 5.78 -7.52
N ALA A 280 -12.42 5.81 -6.48
CA ALA A 280 -12.97 7.06 -5.94
C ALA A 280 -11.87 7.97 -5.37
N THR A 281 -10.86 7.40 -4.70
CA THR A 281 -9.69 8.17 -4.23
C THR A 281 -8.87 8.71 -5.41
N ALA A 282 -8.58 7.88 -6.41
CA ALA A 282 -7.82 8.27 -7.60
C ALA A 282 -8.45 9.45 -8.33
N GLN A 283 -9.77 9.42 -8.56
CA GLN A 283 -10.51 10.52 -9.18
C GLN A 283 -10.38 11.84 -8.41
N ARG A 284 -10.44 11.78 -7.07
CA ARG A 284 -10.30 12.97 -6.21
C ARG A 284 -8.92 13.59 -6.24
N VAL A 285 -7.89 12.80 -6.48
CA VAL A 285 -6.50 13.29 -6.58
C VAL A 285 -6.06 13.56 -8.03
N GLY A 286 -6.98 13.40 -9.00
CA GLY A 286 -6.72 13.69 -10.41
C GLY A 286 -5.97 12.60 -11.17
N LEU A 287 -5.93 11.37 -10.66
CA LEU A 287 -5.37 10.22 -11.37
C LEU A 287 -6.37 9.63 -12.36
N ASP A 288 -5.87 9.04 -13.44
CA ASP A 288 -6.67 8.23 -14.34
C ASP A 288 -7.14 6.97 -13.60
N SER A 289 -8.42 6.68 -13.73
CA SER A 289 -9.09 5.63 -12.99
C SER A 289 -10.01 4.79 -13.88
N ASP A 290 -9.90 4.95 -15.20
CA ASP A 290 -10.65 4.18 -16.20
C ASP A 290 -10.25 2.71 -16.16
N LEU A 291 -8.94 2.45 -16.01
CA LEU A 291 -8.39 1.13 -15.78
C LEU A 291 -7.94 0.99 -14.33
N VAL A 292 -8.54 0.03 -13.61
CA VAL A 292 -8.14 -0.36 -12.25
C VAL A 292 -7.83 -1.84 -12.23
N LEU A 293 -6.58 -2.22 -11.98
CA LEU A 293 -6.20 -3.63 -11.86
C LEU A 293 -6.31 -4.11 -10.41
N THR A 294 -6.89 -5.28 -10.21
CA THR A 294 -7.03 -5.88 -8.87
C THR A 294 -6.00 -6.97 -8.61
N GLY A 295 -5.70 -7.22 -7.34
CA GLY A 295 -4.82 -8.33 -6.93
C GLY A 295 -5.15 -9.67 -7.61
N PRO A 296 -6.41 -10.13 -7.64
CA PRO A 296 -6.80 -11.35 -8.34
C PRO A 296 -6.52 -11.33 -9.85
N GLU A 297 -6.75 -10.21 -10.54
CA GLU A 297 -6.45 -10.09 -11.97
C GLU A 297 -4.94 -10.13 -12.23
N ILE A 298 -4.15 -9.46 -11.39
CA ILE A 298 -2.69 -9.48 -11.45
C ILE A 298 -2.15 -10.89 -11.22
N ALA A 299 -2.72 -11.64 -10.26
CA ALA A 299 -2.33 -13.01 -9.98
C ALA A 299 -2.62 -13.96 -11.17
N SER A 300 -3.67 -13.67 -11.94
CA SER A 300 -4.05 -14.47 -13.12
C SER A 300 -3.21 -14.19 -14.37
N GLN A 301 -2.41 -13.11 -14.38
CA GLN A 301 -1.64 -12.67 -15.54
C GLN A 301 -0.16 -13.06 -15.43
N THR A 302 0.47 -13.38 -16.56
CA THR A 302 1.93 -13.53 -16.64
C THR A 302 2.64 -12.18 -16.55
N ASP A 303 3.95 -12.19 -16.30
CA ASP A 303 4.74 -10.96 -16.24
C ASP A 303 4.69 -10.20 -17.59
N GLU A 304 4.70 -10.91 -18.73
CA GLU A 304 4.62 -10.30 -20.06
C GLU A 304 3.27 -9.63 -20.32
N GLN A 305 2.17 -10.25 -19.88
CA GLN A 305 0.83 -9.69 -20.00
C GLN A 305 0.69 -8.43 -19.14
N LEU A 306 1.22 -8.48 -17.93
CA LEU A 306 1.15 -7.36 -17.00
C LEU A 306 1.99 -6.18 -17.52
N LEU A 307 3.20 -6.43 -18.02
CA LEU A 307 4.06 -5.41 -18.64
C LEU A 307 3.34 -4.63 -19.77
N ALA A 308 2.48 -5.29 -20.55
CA ALA A 308 1.75 -4.63 -21.63
C ALA A 308 0.68 -3.63 -21.15
N VAL A 309 0.24 -3.71 -19.89
CA VAL A 309 -0.82 -2.85 -19.31
C VAL A 309 -0.31 -1.93 -18.20
N LEU A 310 0.93 -2.11 -17.72
CA LEU A 310 1.47 -1.31 -16.62
C LEU A 310 1.49 0.19 -16.93
N ASP A 311 1.78 0.58 -18.18
CA ASP A 311 1.88 2.00 -18.58
C ASP A 311 0.52 2.71 -18.67
N SER A 312 -0.56 1.96 -18.92
CA SER A 312 -1.92 2.51 -19.02
C SER A 312 -2.70 2.45 -17.70
N CYS A 313 -2.21 1.74 -16.69
CA CYS A 313 -2.88 1.56 -15.41
C CYS A 313 -2.23 2.37 -14.28
N GLU A 314 -2.92 3.36 -13.75
CA GLU A 314 -2.44 4.15 -12.61
C GLU A 314 -2.96 3.67 -11.25
N VAL A 315 -3.98 2.81 -11.21
CA VAL A 315 -4.64 2.40 -9.96
C VAL A 315 -4.65 0.87 -9.81
N TYR A 316 -4.03 0.40 -8.73
CA TYR A 316 -3.93 -1.00 -8.36
C TYR A 316 -4.63 -1.20 -7.00
N ALA A 317 -5.66 -2.04 -6.98
CA ALA A 317 -6.54 -2.22 -5.82
C ALA A 317 -6.52 -3.67 -5.30
N GLN A 318 -6.92 -3.86 -4.04
CA GLN A 318 -6.94 -5.18 -3.37
C GLN A 318 -5.59 -5.91 -3.47
N ILE A 319 -4.49 -5.14 -3.46
CA ILE A 319 -3.14 -5.63 -3.67
C ILE A 319 -2.57 -6.20 -2.38
N GLU A 320 -2.02 -7.41 -2.46
CA GLU A 320 -1.29 -8.06 -1.37
C GLU A 320 0.20 -7.65 -1.38
N PRO A 321 0.92 -7.75 -0.23
CA PRO A 321 2.31 -7.32 -0.14
C PRO A 321 3.23 -7.90 -1.23
N LEU A 322 3.13 -9.20 -1.51
CA LEU A 322 3.93 -9.87 -2.55
C LEU A 322 3.60 -9.37 -3.97
N GLN A 323 2.34 -9.02 -4.22
CA GLN A 323 1.90 -8.47 -5.50
C GLN A 323 2.41 -7.03 -5.67
N LYS A 324 2.46 -6.24 -4.58
CA LYS A 324 3.04 -4.89 -4.59
C LYS A 324 4.52 -4.95 -4.99
N GLU A 325 5.31 -5.86 -4.40
CA GLU A 325 6.71 -6.08 -4.79
C GLU A 325 6.84 -6.47 -6.28
N ARG A 326 6.00 -7.40 -6.76
CA ARG A 326 5.99 -7.82 -8.17
C ARG A 326 5.74 -6.64 -9.12
N LEU A 327 4.78 -5.77 -8.81
CA LEU A 327 4.50 -4.57 -9.61
C LEU A 327 5.72 -3.65 -9.70
N ILE A 328 6.36 -3.35 -8.56
CA ILE A 328 7.55 -2.50 -8.51
C ILE A 328 8.69 -3.09 -9.35
N ARG A 329 8.96 -4.39 -9.22
CA ARG A 329 10.00 -5.08 -10.01
C ARG A 329 9.73 -4.99 -11.51
N LEU A 330 8.48 -5.15 -11.94
CA LEU A 330 8.12 -5.10 -13.36
C LEU A 330 8.21 -3.68 -13.93
N MET A 331 7.79 -2.66 -13.17
CA MET A 331 7.97 -1.26 -13.56
C MET A 331 9.47 -0.94 -13.74
N ARG A 332 10.33 -1.41 -12.83
CA ARG A 332 11.79 -1.27 -12.97
C ARG A 332 12.35 -2.02 -14.18
N ALA A 333 11.82 -3.20 -14.49
CA ALA A 333 12.26 -3.99 -15.65
C ALA A 333 11.95 -3.30 -16.99
N GLN A 334 10.99 -2.37 -17.04
CA GLN A 334 10.73 -1.51 -18.21
C GLN A 334 11.74 -0.36 -18.35
N GLY A 335 12.70 -0.24 -17.44
CA GLY A 335 13.70 0.82 -17.43
C GLY A 335 13.24 2.11 -16.75
N ALA A 336 12.11 2.10 -16.04
CA ALA A 336 11.68 3.23 -15.23
C ALA A 336 12.50 3.32 -13.94
N GLY A 337 12.84 4.54 -13.52
CA GLY A 337 13.32 4.79 -12.16
C GLY A 337 12.11 4.84 -11.23
N VAL A 338 11.98 3.86 -10.33
CA VAL A 338 10.77 3.67 -9.52
C VAL A 338 11.03 4.09 -8.08
N GLY A 339 10.30 5.12 -7.64
CA GLY A 339 10.17 5.45 -6.22
C GLY A 339 8.91 4.84 -5.63
N LEU A 340 8.96 4.48 -4.34
CA LEU A 340 7.80 4.01 -3.58
C LEU A 340 7.62 4.86 -2.31
N LEU A 341 6.43 5.43 -2.13
CA LEU A 341 6.03 6.19 -0.96
C LEU A 341 5.06 5.37 -0.08
N GLY A 342 5.51 4.97 1.11
CA GLY A 342 4.78 4.06 2.01
C GLY A 342 4.95 4.34 3.50
N ASP A 343 4.16 3.66 4.33
CA ASP A 343 4.16 3.76 5.80
C ASP A 343 4.80 2.56 6.52
N GLY A 344 5.11 1.50 5.77
CA GLY A 344 6.35 0.74 5.95
C GLY A 344 6.34 -0.47 6.89
N ILE A 345 5.17 -1.00 7.27
CA ILE A 345 5.11 -2.42 7.72
C ILE A 345 4.72 -3.33 6.55
N ASN A 346 3.67 -2.97 5.82
CA ASN A 346 3.18 -3.77 4.69
C ASN A 346 4.01 -3.56 3.40
N ASP A 347 4.85 -2.54 3.39
CA ASP A 347 5.59 -2.10 2.20
C ASP A 347 7.06 -2.49 2.21
N ALA A 348 7.56 -3.16 3.26
CA ALA A 348 9.00 -3.38 3.44
C ALA A 348 9.66 -4.06 2.23
N ALA A 349 9.08 -5.15 1.71
CA ALA A 349 9.60 -5.86 0.54
C ALA A 349 9.55 -4.96 -0.72
N ALA A 350 8.46 -4.20 -0.90
CA ALA A 350 8.30 -3.31 -2.04
C ALA A 350 9.24 -2.09 -1.98
N LEU A 351 9.51 -1.56 -0.78
CA LEU A 351 10.45 -0.45 -0.55
C LEU A 351 11.88 -0.88 -0.85
N GLN A 352 12.24 -2.12 -0.52
CA GLN A 352 13.55 -2.70 -0.88
C GLN A 352 13.66 -2.99 -2.38
N ALA A 353 12.56 -3.34 -3.03
CA ALA A 353 12.52 -3.59 -4.47
C ALA A 353 12.53 -2.32 -5.31
N ALA A 354 12.16 -1.16 -4.77
CA ALA A 354 12.18 0.14 -5.44
C ALA A 354 13.63 0.67 -5.59
N ASP A 355 13.86 1.57 -6.55
CA ASP A 355 15.14 2.30 -6.63
C ASP A 355 15.25 3.30 -5.47
N VAL A 356 14.13 3.94 -5.11
CA VAL A 356 14.03 4.81 -3.93
C VAL A 356 12.82 4.48 -3.07
N GLY A 357 13.07 4.14 -1.81
CA GLY A 357 12.03 4.08 -0.77
C GLY A 357 11.87 5.43 -0.07
N ILE A 358 10.64 5.95 -0.04
CA ILE A 358 10.26 7.17 0.68
C ILE A 358 9.28 6.78 1.79
N SER A 359 9.64 7.09 3.03
CA SER A 359 8.84 6.77 4.20
C SER A 359 8.28 8.05 4.84
N VAL A 360 7.02 8.00 5.29
CA VAL A 360 6.41 9.11 6.04
C VAL A 360 6.81 9.11 7.52
N ASP A 361 6.77 10.27 8.19
CA ASP A 361 7.22 10.47 9.57
C ASP A 361 6.48 9.59 10.60
N ARG A 362 5.23 9.19 10.31
CA ARG A 362 4.43 8.27 11.15
C ARG A 362 4.70 6.78 10.91
N ALA A 363 5.65 6.43 10.05
CA ALA A 363 6.01 5.04 9.77
C ALA A 363 6.66 4.35 10.98
N VAL A 364 6.30 3.08 11.19
CA VAL A 364 6.84 2.23 12.26
C VAL A 364 8.33 1.95 12.01
N ASP A 365 9.13 1.81 13.07
CA ASP A 365 10.60 1.80 13.01
C ASP A 365 11.22 0.74 12.08
N VAL A 366 10.50 -0.33 11.71
CA VAL A 366 10.96 -1.36 10.76
C VAL A 366 11.07 -0.82 9.33
N ALA A 367 10.24 0.15 8.96
CA ALA A 367 10.29 0.87 7.68
C ALA A 367 11.50 1.80 7.54
N ARG A 368 12.07 2.16 8.68
CA ARG A 368 13.11 3.19 8.78
C ARG A 368 14.52 2.60 8.69
N GLN A 369 14.69 1.28 8.61
CA GLN A 369 15.99 0.65 8.34
C GLN A 369 16.17 0.48 6.84
#